data_AF-A0A1U9W0V8-F1
#
_entry.id   AF-A0A1U9W0V8-F1
#
_cell.length_a   1.000
_cell.length_b   1.000
_cell.length_c   1.000
_cell.angle_alpha   90.00
_cell.angle_beta   90.00
_cell.angle_gamma   90.00
#
_symmetry.space_group_name_H-M   'P 1'
#
loop_
_entity.id
_entity.type
_entity.pdbx_description
1 polymer ?
#
loop_
_entity_poly.entity_id
_entity_poly.type
_entity_poly.pdbx_seq_one_letter_code
_entity_poly.pdbx_strand_id
1 'polypeptide(L)'
;FLTGKAEERLSFDIQREIAEALGYHDHPGLSAVERFMKHYFLVAKDVGDLTRIFCAALEDQQAKDTPGLSGVISRFKHRTRKIPGTLDFVDDGGRIALASPDV
;
A
#
# COMPACT_ATOMS: atom_id res chain seq x y z
N PHE A 1 -15.23 11.15 -17.22
CA PHE A 1 -14.79 11.74 -15.93
C PHE A 1 -15.11 13.22 -15.98
N LEU A 2 -15.84 13.73 -14.98
CA LEU A 2 -16.50 15.05 -14.97
C LEU A 2 -15.66 16.23 -15.48
N THR A 3 -14.37 16.27 -15.14
CA THR A 3 -13.46 17.36 -15.53
C THR A 3 -12.64 17.08 -16.79
N GLY A 4 -12.71 15.87 -17.34
CA GLY A 4 -11.86 15.42 -18.44
C GLY A 4 -10.36 15.37 -18.10
N LYS A 5 -9.99 15.55 -16.83
CA LYS A 5 -8.61 15.53 -16.33
C LYS A 5 -8.29 14.22 -15.63
N ALA A 6 -7.01 13.84 -15.64
CA ALA A 6 -6.47 12.74 -14.85
C ALA A 6 -6.22 13.19 -13.38
N GLU A 7 -7.24 13.77 -12.75
CA GLU A 7 -7.20 14.16 -11.34
C GLU A 7 -8.15 13.28 -10.54
N GLU A 8 -7.64 12.68 -9.46
CA GLU A 8 -8.41 11.82 -8.54
C GLU A 8 -8.92 12.60 -7.32
N ARG A 9 -8.83 13.93 -7.34
CA ARG A 9 -9.20 14.79 -6.20
C ARG A 9 -10.70 15.08 -6.19
N LEU A 10 -11.34 14.89 -5.03
CA LEU A 10 -12.74 15.26 -4.78
C LEU A 10 -12.85 16.73 -4.35
N SER A 11 -12.73 17.65 -5.30
CA SER A 11 -12.84 19.10 -5.05
C SER A 11 -14.29 19.55 -4.83
N PHE A 12 -14.50 20.68 -4.14
CA PHE A 12 -15.83 21.15 -3.73
C PHE A 12 -16.78 21.43 -4.90
N ASP A 13 -16.23 21.88 -6.03
CA ASP A 13 -16.95 22.14 -7.28
C ASP A 13 -17.56 20.85 -7.86
N ILE A 14 -16.83 19.72 -7.82
CA ILE A 14 -17.32 18.47 -8.41
C ILE A 14 -18.16 17.62 -7.44
N GLN A 15 -18.09 17.89 -6.13
CA GLN A 15 -18.80 17.12 -5.12
C GLN A 15 -20.32 17.04 -5.37
N ARG A 16 -20.92 18.13 -5.88
CA ARG A 16 -22.37 18.16 -6.17
C ARG A 16 -22.73 17.28 -7.36
N GLU A 17 -22.01 17.41 -8.46
CA GLU A 17 -22.23 16.62 -9.66
C GLU A 17 -21.99 15.12 -9.39
N ILE A 18 -20.99 14.79 -8.56
CA ILE A 18 -20.73 13.41 -8.13
C ILE A 18 -21.86 12.89 -7.23
N ALA A 19 -22.33 13.69 -6.27
CA ALA A 19 -23.43 13.27 -5.41
C ALA A 19 -24.68 12.93 -6.24
N GLU A 20 -25.04 13.77 -7.22
CA GLU A 20 -26.15 13.53 -8.14
C GLU A 20 -25.91 12.28 -9.01
N ALA A 21 -24.72 12.13 -9.59
CA ALA A 21 -24.35 10.97 -10.40
C ALA A 21 -24.39 9.64 -9.62
N LEU A 22 -24.14 9.69 -8.31
CA LEU A 22 -24.21 8.55 -7.40
C LEU A 22 -25.62 8.35 -6.81
N GLY A 23 -26.62 9.12 -7.25
CA GLY A 23 -28.01 8.98 -6.82
C GLY A 23 -28.30 9.51 -5.41
N TYR A 24 -27.47 10.43 -4.91
CA TYR A 24 -27.80 11.12 -3.68
C TYR A 24 -28.89 12.18 -3.94
N HIS A 25 -29.93 12.13 -3.12
CA HIS A 25 -31.00 13.11 -3.12
C HIS A 25 -31.03 13.88 -1.80
N ASP A 26 -31.63 15.06 -1.85
CA ASP A 26 -31.91 15.87 -0.68
C ASP A 26 -32.86 15.13 0.28
N HIS A 27 -32.68 15.35 1.57
CA HIS A 27 -33.55 14.84 2.62
C HIS A 27 -33.85 15.99 3.59
N PRO A 28 -34.98 15.97 4.32
CA PRO A 28 -35.26 17.01 5.32
C PRO A 28 -34.07 17.18 6.29
N GLY A 29 -33.46 18.37 6.26
CA GLY A 29 -32.33 18.73 7.12
C GLY A 29 -30.93 18.39 6.59
N LEU A 30 -30.77 17.75 5.44
CA LEU A 30 -29.46 17.49 4.80
C LEU A 30 -29.54 17.53 3.27
N SER A 31 -28.63 18.25 2.63
CA SER A 31 -28.46 18.23 1.18
C SER A 31 -27.87 16.90 0.69
N ALA A 32 -28.11 16.59 -0.58
CA ALA A 32 -27.52 15.43 -1.27
C ALA A 32 -25.99 15.39 -1.13
N VAL A 33 -25.34 16.56 -1.24
CA VAL A 33 -23.88 16.70 -1.15
C VAL A 33 -23.38 16.39 0.26
N GLU A 34 -24.05 16.90 1.29
CA GLU A 34 -23.67 16.61 2.68
C GLU A 34 -23.82 15.12 3.02
N ARG A 35 -24.89 14.49 2.52
CA ARG A 35 -25.08 13.04 2.66
C ARG A 35 -23.97 12.26 1.96
N PHE A 36 -23.64 12.64 0.74
CA PHE A 36 -22.55 12.04 -0.02
C PHE A 36 -21.21 12.18 0.71
N MET A 37 -20.87 13.40 1.15
CA MET A 37 -19.61 13.67 1.84
C MET A 37 -19.50 12.93 3.16
N LYS A 38 -20.59 12.80 3.92
CA LYS A 38 -20.62 11.99 5.15
C LYS A 38 -20.30 10.52 4.86
N HIS A 39 -20.92 9.95 3.82
CA HIS A 39 -20.68 8.56 3.45
C HIS A 39 -19.26 8.33 2.92
N TYR A 40 -18.81 9.21 2.03
CA TYR A 40 -17.45 9.21 1.49
C TYR A 40 -16.41 9.24 2.62
N PHE A 41 -16.57 10.14 3.59
CA PHE A 41 -15.62 10.29 4.69
C PHE A 41 -15.53 9.03 5.57
N LEU A 42 -16.67 8.39 5.89
CA LEU A 42 -16.69 7.17 6.67
C LEU A 42 -15.98 6.02 5.93
N VAL A 43 -16.31 5.81 4.66
CA VAL A 43 -15.70 4.74 3.85
C VAL A 43 -14.21 4.97 3.66
N ALA A 44 -13.79 6.20 3.33
CA ALA A 44 -12.37 6.53 3.16
C ALA A 44 -11.57 6.34 4.44
N LYS A 45 -12.16 6.68 5.60
CA LYS A 45 -11.56 6.41 6.90
C LYS A 45 -11.39 4.92 7.14
N ASP A 46 -12.45 4.13 6.97
CA ASP A 46 -12.41 2.68 7.22
C ASP A 46 -11.34 1.98 6.36
N VAL A 47 -11.27 2.36 5.07
CA VAL A 47 -10.24 1.86 4.15
C VAL A 47 -8.84 2.29 4.59
N GLY A 48 -8.66 3.54 5.01
CA GLY A 48 -7.38 4.04 5.52
C GLY A 48 -6.93 3.32 6.80
N ASP A 49 -7.86 3.09 7.72
CA ASP A 49 -7.62 2.37 8.98
C ASP A 49 -7.18 0.92 8.70
N LEU A 50 -7.88 0.21 7.79
CA LEU A 50 -7.50 -1.14 7.38
C LEU A 50 -6.14 -1.17 6.67
N THR A 51 -5.89 -0.22 5.77
CA THR A 51 -4.62 -0.11 5.05
C THR A 51 -3.48 0.09 6.03
N ARG A 52 -3.66 0.92 7.06
CA ARG A 52 -2.65 1.13 8.10
C ARG A 52 -2.33 -0.14 8.86
N ILE A 53 -3.34 -0.91 9.28
CA ILE A 53 -3.16 -2.19 9.96
C ILE A 53 -2.40 -3.17 9.06
N PHE A 54 -2.80 -3.27 7.79
CA PHE A 54 -2.18 -4.15 6.82
C PHE A 54 -0.71 -3.78 6.56
N CYS A 55 -0.42 -2.50 6.34
CA CYS A 55 0.96 -2.03 6.17
C CYS A 55 1.81 -2.30 7.41
N ALA A 56 1.30 -2.04 8.61
CA ALA A 56 2.01 -2.36 9.86
C ALA A 56 2.33 -3.86 9.98
N ALA A 57 1.40 -4.74 9.60
CA ALA A 57 1.63 -6.18 9.60
C ALA A 57 2.68 -6.62 8.55
N LEU A 58 2.69 -5.99 7.36
CA LEU A 58 3.73 -6.25 6.36
C LEU A 58 5.09 -5.72 6.79
N GLU A 59 5.14 -4.55 7.43
CA GLU A 59 6.37 -3.97 7.98
C GLU A 59 6.96 -4.86 9.08
N ASP A 60 6.15 -5.44 9.96
CA ASP A 60 6.60 -6.38 11.00
C ASP A 60 7.14 -7.69 10.40
N GLN A 61 6.47 -8.26 9.40
CA GLN A 61 6.95 -9.48 8.70
C GLN A 61 8.27 -9.26 7.95
N GLN A 62 8.49 -8.05 7.43
CA GLN A 62 9.69 -7.66 6.71
C GLN A 62 10.72 -6.97 7.61
N ALA A 63 10.44 -6.81 8.90
CA ALA A 63 11.36 -6.24 9.85
C ALA A 63 12.59 -7.16 9.93
N LYS A 64 13.68 -6.73 9.27
CA LYS A 64 14.95 -7.44 9.32
C LYS A 64 15.41 -7.50 10.77
N ASP A 65 15.78 -8.69 11.24
CA ASP A 65 16.34 -8.89 12.56
C ASP A 65 17.42 -7.84 12.84
N THR A 66 17.20 -7.01 13.86
CA THR A 66 18.17 -6.03 14.33
C THR A 66 19.49 -6.75 14.56
N PRO A 67 20.61 -6.33 13.93
CA PRO A 67 21.88 -7.01 14.13
C PRO A 67 22.38 -6.73 15.55
N GLY A 68 21.95 -7.56 16.50
CA GLY A 68 22.54 -7.63 17.83
C GLY A 68 23.95 -8.22 17.76
N LEU A 69 24.58 -8.48 18.90
CA LEU A 69 25.90 -9.13 18.98
C LEU A 69 25.98 -10.47 18.19
N SER A 70 24.84 -11.13 17.95
CA SER A 70 24.71 -12.30 17.04
C SER A 70 24.96 -11.96 15.56
N GLY A 71 24.62 -10.75 15.10
CA GLY A 71 24.86 -10.27 13.74
C GLY A 71 26.33 -10.10 13.37
N VAL A 72 27.21 -9.92 14.36
CA VAL A 72 28.67 -9.88 14.13
C VAL A 72 29.20 -11.28 13.82
N ILE A 73 28.65 -12.32 14.45
CA ILE A 73 28.97 -13.73 14.17
C ILE A 73 28.33 -14.19 12.85
N SER A 74 27.12 -13.71 12.53
CA SER A 74 26.43 -13.98 11.27
C SER A 74 27.10 -13.30 10.06
N ARG A 75 27.67 -12.10 10.22
CA ARG A 75 28.47 -11.42 9.18
C ARG A 75 29.69 -12.23 8.74
N PHE A 76 30.30 -12.99 9.65
CA PHE A 76 31.38 -13.94 9.32
C PHE A 76 30.87 -15.23 8.64
N LYS A 77 29.55 -15.47 8.63
CA LYS A 77 28.88 -16.58 7.97
C LYS A 77 27.95 -16.11 6.83
N HIS A 78 28.31 -15.05 6.11
CA HIS A 78 27.62 -14.68 4.86
C HIS A 78 27.69 -15.87 3.89
N ARG A 79 26.63 -16.67 3.87
CA ARG A 79 26.52 -17.86 3.05
C ARG A 79 25.40 -17.60 2.07
N THR A 80 25.79 -17.36 0.82
CA THR A 80 24.88 -17.25 -0.32
C THR A 80 23.94 -18.45 -0.32
N ARG A 81 22.63 -18.20 -0.29
CA ARG A 81 21.61 -19.26 -0.31
C ARG A 81 21.10 -19.43 -1.73
N LYS A 82 20.95 -20.69 -2.18
CA LYS A 82 20.32 -20.98 -3.48
C LYS A 82 18.83 -20.69 -3.38
N ILE A 83 18.28 -20.03 -4.40
CA ILE A 83 16.85 -19.76 -4.48
C ILE A 83 16.15 -21.06 -4.92
N PRO A 84 15.13 -21.56 -4.19
CA PRO A 84 14.41 -22.77 -4.59
C PRO A 84 13.76 -22.58 -5.97
N GLY A 85 14.09 -23.45 -6.92
CA GLY A 85 13.52 -23.45 -8.27
C GLY A 85 14.38 -22.84 -9.38
N THR A 86 15.51 -22.19 -9.05
CA THR A 86 16.45 -21.66 -10.04
C THR A 86 17.91 -21.99 -9.67
N LEU A 87 18.71 -22.35 -10.69
CA LEU A 87 20.14 -22.64 -10.51
C LEU A 87 21.01 -21.41 -10.78
N ASP A 88 20.50 -20.46 -11.57
CA ASP A 88 21.23 -19.29 -12.06
C ASP A 88 21.23 -18.11 -11.07
N PHE A 89 20.39 -18.17 -10.03
CA PHE A 89 20.21 -17.08 -9.08
C PHE A 89 20.42 -17.53 -7.63
N VAL A 90 21.09 -16.67 -6.87
CA VAL A 90 21.34 -16.85 -5.44
C VAL A 90 20.82 -15.65 -4.67
N ASP A 91 20.33 -15.89 -3.47
CA ASP A 91 19.96 -14.85 -2.50
C ASP A 91 21.20 -14.49 -1.67
N ASP A 92 21.63 -13.24 -1.81
CA ASP A 92 22.68 -12.61 -1.02
C ASP A 92 22.06 -11.57 -0.08
N GLY A 93 21.64 -12.02 1.09
CA GLY A 93 21.14 -11.14 2.15
C GLY A 93 19.86 -10.36 1.79
N GLY A 94 18.98 -10.94 0.98
CA GLY A 94 17.76 -10.31 0.48
C GLY A 94 17.93 -9.59 -0.86
N ARG A 95 19.03 -9.85 -1.58
CA ARG A 95 19.26 -9.38 -2.94
C ARG A 95 19.47 -10.58 -3.86
N ILE A 96 18.80 -10.56 -5.01
CA ILE A 96 18.98 -11.58 -6.03
C ILE A 96 20.26 -11.25 -6.81
N ALA A 97 21.22 -12.18 -6.80
CA ALA A 97 22.48 -12.10 -7.53
C ALA A 97 22.65 -13.31 -8.47
N LEU A 98 23.48 -13.16 -9.50
CA LEU A 98 23.81 -14.26 -10.41
C LEU A 98 24.70 -15.28 -9.69
N ALA A 99 24.41 -16.56 -9.89
CA ALA A 99 25.16 -17.68 -9.31
C ALA A 99 26.56 -17.83 -9.95
N SER A 100 26.79 -17.27 -11.15
CA SER A 100 28.06 -17.32 -11.87
C SER A 100 28.25 -16.02 -12.68
N PRO A 101 29.42 -15.37 -12.64
CA PRO A 101 29.69 -14.12 -13.35
C PRO A 101 30.02 -14.28 -14.85
N ASP A 102 30.03 -15.49 -15.39
CA ASP A 102 30.41 -15.80 -16.78
C ASP A 102 29.21 -16.08 -17.73
N VAL A 103 28.10 -15.34 -17.58
CA VAL A 103 27.08 -15.19 -18.63
C VAL A 103 26.75 -13.72 -18.82
#